data_AF-A0A6G8FUS8-F1
#
_entry.id   AF-A0A6G8FUS8-F1
#
_cell.length_a   1.000
_cell.length_b   1.000
_cell.length_c   1.000
_cell.angle_alpha   90.00
_cell.angle_beta   90.00
_cell.angle_gamma   90.00
#
_symmetry.space_group_name_H-M   'P 1'
#
loop_
_entity.id
_entity.type
_entity.pdbx_description
1 polymer ?
#
loop_
_entity_poly.entity_id
_entity_poly.type
_entity_poly.pdbx_seq_one_letter_code
_entity_poly.pdbx_strand_id
1 'polypeptide(L)'
;MDDRPNSYPTFAAELVEARATLGLGDEVGLALRATRHRLGLSQRAYAALRGWSLSRLARLEAGAERLRLGDVVAALEGTEYRLALCRRAVGGPSPPPAGAPSPAGAALPVPVPPDHWPRTELLARVRDGSRRFPGHRDAEQVDFPPQWWWNTEATRFGTVPPHWSAPVPWERRSAPPEEGAA
;
A
#
# COMPACT_ATOMS: atom_id res chain seq x y z
N MET A 1 4.17 -29.16 -25.94
CA MET A 1 4.46 -29.24 -24.50
C MET A 1 5.26 -27.98 -24.21
N ASP A 2 4.57 -26.93 -23.75
CA ASP A 2 5.08 -25.55 -23.70
C ASP A 2 5.92 -25.42 -22.42
N ASP A 3 7.24 -25.59 -22.54
CA ASP A 3 8.21 -25.48 -21.45
C ASP A 3 8.53 -24.00 -21.20
N ARG A 4 7.54 -23.26 -20.68
CA ARG A 4 7.83 -21.96 -20.07
C ARG A 4 8.28 -22.26 -18.65
N PRO A 5 9.50 -21.87 -18.25
CA PRO A 5 9.84 -21.90 -16.83
C PRO A 5 8.76 -21.10 -16.13
N ASN A 6 8.06 -21.76 -15.19
CA ASN A 6 7.03 -21.17 -14.37
C ASN A 6 7.74 -20.15 -13.46
N SER A 7 8.09 -19.00 -14.02
CA SER A 7 8.80 -17.94 -13.34
C SER A 7 7.75 -17.27 -12.48
N TYR A 8 7.54 -17.83 -11.29
CA TYR A 8 6.72 -17.24 -10.26
C TYR A 8 7.17 -15.78 -10.08
N PRO A 9 6.26 -14.81 -10.14
CA PRO A 9 6.63 -13.42 -9.90
C PRO A 9 7.25 -13.36 -8.50
N THR A 10 8.49 -12.86 -8.43
CA THR A 10 9.17 -12.69 -7.15
C THR A 10 8.53 -11.54 -6.39
N PHE A 11 8.67 -11.52 -5.07
CA PHE A 11 8.22 -10.42 -4.21
C PHE A 11 8.67 -9.03 -4.72
N ALA A 12 9.87 -8.96 -5.31
CA ALA A 12 10.38 -7.75 -5.96
C ALA A 12 9.60 -7.38 -7.23
N ALA A 13 9.27 -8.35 -8.08
CA ALA A 13 8.48 -8.13 -9.29
C ALA A 13 7.05 -7.67 -8.96
N GLU A 14 6.40 -8.30 -7.98
CA GLU A 14 5.08 -7.89 -7.49
C GLU A 14 5.09 -6.44 -6.96
N LEU A 15 6.16 -6.04 -6.26
CA LEU A 15 6.30 -4.68 -5.75
C LEU A 15 6.52 -3.64 -6.87
N VAL A 16 7.30 -3.99 -7.90
CA VAL A 16 7.51 -3.13 -9.07
C VAL A 16 6.20 -2.92 -9.82
N GLU A 17 5.43 -4.00 -10.04
CA GLU A 17 4.12 -3.94 -10.68
C GLU A 17 3.11 -3.13 -9.86
N ALA A 18 3.05 -3.37 -8.54
CA ALA A 18 2.16 -2.62 -7.64
C ALA A 18 2.46 -1.11 -7.67
N ARG A 19 3.74 -0.73 -7.73
CA ARG A 19 4.15 0.69 -7.87
C ARG A 19 3.78 1.26 -9.23
N ALA A 20 3.98 0.50 -10.30
CA ALA A 20 3.69 0.94 -11.66
C ALA A 20 2.19 1.14 -11.93
N THR A 21 1.33 0.49 -11.14
CA THR A 21 -0.13 0.53 -11.30
C THR A 21 -0.83 1.52 -10.35
N LEU A 22 -0.09 2.22 -9.47
CA LEU A 22 -0.68 3.21 -8.56
C LEU A 22 -1.34 4.35 -9.33
N GLY A 23 -2.66 4.49 -9.13
CA GLY A 23 -3.41 5.65 -9.57
C GLY A 23 -3.54 6.71 -8.48
N LEU A 24 -4.07 7.88 -8.85
CA LEU A 24 -4.36 8.97 -7.91
C LEU A 24 -5.20 8.50 -6.70
N GLY A 25 -6.25 7.71 -6.96
CA GLY A 25 -7.12 7.21 -5.89
C GLY A 25 -6.40 6.32 -4.90
N ASP A 26 -5.42 5.56 -5.37
CA ASP A 26 -4.59 4.69 -4.56
C ASP A 26 -3.69 5.50 -3.65
N GLU A 27 -3.01 6.51 -4.18
CA GLU A 27 -2.11 7.38 -3.44
C GLU A 27 -2.85 8.18 -2.37
N VAL A 28 -4.05 8.68 -2.66
CA VAL A 28 -4.89 9.33 -1.65
C VAL A 28 -5.25 8.37 -0.53
N GLY A 29 -5.65 7.13 -0.87
CA GLY A 29 -5.95 6.12 0.14
C GLY A 29 -4.72 5.77 0.98
N LEU A 30 -3.54 5.68 0.36
CA LEU A 30 -2.27 5.44 1.03
C LEU A 30 -1.89 6.61 1.96
N ALA A 31 -2.07 7.86 1.54
CA ALA A 31 -1.83 9.06 2.34
C ALA A 31 -2.68 9.08 3.63
N LEU A 32 -3.98 8.77 3.51
CA LEU A 32 -4.89 8.69 4.65
C LEU A 32 -4.50 7.58 5.61
N ARG A 33 -4.15 6.40 5.07
CA ARG A 33 -3.69 5.26 5.89
C ARG A 33 -2.37 5.58 6.58
N ALA A 34 -1.40 6.16 5.89
CA ALA A 34 -0.12 6.57 6.47
C ALA A 34 -0.32 7.53 7.64
N THR A 35 -1.18 8.55 7.47
CA THR A 35 -1.53 9.48 8.57
C THR A 35 -2.18 8.75 9.74
N ARG A 36 -3.15 7.88 9.45
CA ARG A 36 -3.84 7.08 10.48
C ARG A 36 -2.87 6.16 11.24
N HIS A 37 -1.93 5.54 10.54
CA HIS A 37 -0.90 4.68 11.12
C HIS A 37 0.07 5.47 11.99
N ARG A 38 0.52 6.63 11.54
CA ARG A 38 1.34 7.56 12.34
C ARG A 38 0.66 7.97 13.64
N LEU A 39 -0.67 8.10 13.63
CA LEU A 39 -1.48 8.41 14.82
C LEU A 39 -1.85 7.18 15.67
N GLY A 40 -1.52 5.96 15.22
CA GLY A 40 -1.91 4.73 15.91
C GLY A 40 -3.42 4.46 15.94
N LEU A 41 -4.19 5.05 15.02
CA LEU A 41 -5.65 4.99 15.05
C LEU A 41 -6.21 3.85 14.19
N SER A 42 -7.30 3.23 14.65
CA SER A 42 -8.12 2.36 13.81
C SER A 42 -8.90 3.19 12.78
N GLN A 43 -9.41 2.55 11.73
CA GLN A 43 -10.25 3.22 10.72
C GLN A 43 -11.45 3.93 11.39
N ARG A 44 -12.12 3.24 12.32
CA ARG A 44 -13.24 3.81 13.08
C ARG A 44 -12.83 4.98 13.96
N ALA A 45 -11.70 4.89 14.65
CA ALA A 45 -11.21 5.97 15.50
C ALA A 45 -10.79 7.20 14.69
N TYR A 46 -10.13 7.00 13.54
CA TYR A 46 -9.76 8.10 12.65
C TYR A 46 -10.98 8.78 12.02
N ALA A 47 -11.99 8.01 11.61
CA ALA A 47 -13.26 8.56 11.14
C ALA A 47 -13.93 9.43 12.23
N ALA A 48 -13.98 8.93 13.47
CA ALA A 48 -14.53 9.67 14.60
C ALA A 48 -13.74 10.96 14.87
N LEU A 49 -12.40 10.91 14.86
CA LEU A 49 -11.53 12.08 15.02
C LEU A 49 -11.84 13.17 13.98
N ARG A 50 -12.11 12.78 12.73
CA ARG A 50 -12.42 13.69 11.62
C ARG A 50 -13.91 14.09 11.56
N GLY A 51 -14.76 13.59 12.47
CA GLY A 51 -16.21 13.82 12.42
C GLY A 51 -16.89 13.17 11.21
N TRP A 52 -16.31 12.10 10.66
CA TRP A 52 -16.81 11.40 9.47
C TRP A 52 -17.47 10.07 9.82
N SER A 53 -18.35 9.59 8.94
CA SER A 53 -18.81 8.21 9.01
C SER A 53 -17.72 7.23 8.58
N LEU A 54 -17.74 6.02 9.15
CA LEU A 54 -16.82 4.95 8.78
C LEU A 54 -16.88 4.65 7.27
N SER A 55 -18.09 4.61 6.70
CA SER A 55 -18.30 4.37 5.26
C SER A 55 -17.76 5.48 4.37
N ARG A 56 -17.70 6.74 4.85
CA ARG A 56 -17.04 7.83 4.12
C ARG A 56 -15.54 7.59 4.07
N LEU A 57 -14.91 7.29 5.21
CA LEU A 57 -13.48 6.99 5.26
C LEU A 57 -13.13 5.75 4.43
N ALA A 58 -13.93 4.69 4.51
CA ALA A 58 -13.69 3.47 3.73
C ALA A 58 -13.71 3.74 2.21
N ARG A 59 -14.64 4.57 1.72
CA ARG A 59 -14.68 4.97 0.30
C ARG A 59 -13.46 5.80 -0.11
N LEU A 60 -13.04 6.75 0.74
CA LEU A 60 -11.82 7.53 0.52
C LEU A 60 -10.56 6.65 0.48
N GLU A 61 -10.44 5.66 1.38
CA GLU A 61 -9.28 4.76 1.42
C GLU A 61 -9.28 3.72 0.29
N ALA A 62 -10.44 3.41 -0.31
CA ALA A 62 -10.60 2.37 -1.32
C ALA A 62 -10.64 2.87 -2.76
N GLY A 63 -11.12 4.10 -3.00
CA GLY A 63 -11.27 4.63 -4.35
C GLY A 63 -11.64 6.11 -4.35
N ALA A 64 -10.70 6.95 -3.92
CA ALA A 64 -10.89 8.40 -3.84
C ALA A 64 -11.14 9.05 -5.21
N GLU A 65 -10.71 8.43 -6.31
CA GLU A 65 -10.92 8.90 -7.68
C GLU A 65 -12.40 8.96 -8.08
N ARG A 66 -13.27 8.24 -7.36
CA ARG A 66 -14.73 8.22 -7.59
C ARG A 66 -15.47 9.31 -6.83
N LEU A 67 -14.77 10.08 -6.00
CA LEU A 67 -15.33 11.14 -5.18
C LEU A 67 -15.06 12.50 -5.82
N ARG A 68 -15.77 13.54 -5.37
CA ARG A 68 -15.55 14.89 -5.88
C ARG A 68 -14.16 15.38 -5.46
N LEU A 69 -13.49 16.13 -6.32
CA LEU A 69 -12.18 16.70 -6.02
C LEU A 69 -12.17 17.49 -4.70
N GLY A 70 -13.22 18.25 -4.42
CA GLY A 70 -13.36 18.98 -3.14
C GLY A 70 -13.39 18.06 -1.92
N ASP A 71 -14.03 16.89 -2.01
CA ASP A 71 -14.04 15.91 -0.92
C ASP A 71 -12.65 15.29 -0.72
N VAL A 72 -11.91 15.06 -1.80
CA VAL A 72 -10.54 14.53 -1.76
C VAL A 72 -9.58 15.55 -1.15
N VAL A 73 -9.65 16.81 -1.58
CA VAL A 73 -8.84 17.90 -1.02
C VAL A 73 -9.12 18.07 0.46
N ALA A 74 -10.40 18.16 0.86
CA ALA A 74 -10.80 18.25 2.26
C ALA A 74 -10.37 17.02 3.08
N ALA A 75 -10.28 15.83 2.46
CA ALA A 75 -9.80 14.64 3.15
C ALA A 75 -8.30 14.73 3.49
N LEU A 76 -7.51 15.31 2.58
CA LEU A 76 -6.07 15.51 2.74
C LEU A 76 -5.72 16.69 3.65
N GLU A 77 -6.65 17.61 3.90
CA GLU A 77 -6.44 18.66 4.91
C GLU A 77 -6.11 18.05 6.29
N GLY A 78 -5.11 18.61 6.96
CA GLY A 78 -4.59 18.09 8.23
C GLY A 78 -3.68 16.86 8.11
N THR A 79 -3.44 16.36 6.88
CA THR A 79 -2.39 15.38 6.60
C THR A 79 -1.11 16.07 6.13
N GLU A 80 -0.02 15.31 6.00
CA GLU A 80 1.24 15.77 5.40
C GLU A 80 1.21 15.81 3.87
N TYR A 81 0.11 15.35 3.26
CA TYR A 81 -0.06 15.21 1.81
C TYR A 81 -1.02 16.26 1.25
N ARG A 82 -0.80 16.64 -0.01
CA ARG A 82 -1.68 17.56 -0.74
C ARG A 82 -1.70 17.18 -2.22
N LEU A 83 -2.77 17.54 -2.93
CA LEU A 83 -2.80 17.42 -4.38
C LEU A 83 -2.04 18.58 -5.03
N ALA A 84 -1.28 18.27 -6.09
CA ALA A 84 -0.59 19.26 -6.91
C ALA A 84 -0.85 18.99 -8.39
N LEU A 85 -1.05 20.05 -9.17
CA LEU A 85 -1.13 19.97 -10.63
C LEU A 85 0.28 20.15 -11.20
N CYS A 86 0.78 19.13 -11.89
CA CYS A 86 2.08 19.17 -12.55
C CYS A 86 1.92 19.32 -14.06
N ARG A 87 2.76 20.13 -14.70
CA ARG A 87 2.84 20.17 -16.17
C ARG A 87 3.53 18.89 -16.65
N ARG A 88 2.88 18.13 -17.53
CA ARG A 88 3.49 16.97 -18.19
C ARG A 88 4.61 17.47 -19.11
N ALA A 89 5.84 16.98 -18.90
CA ALA A 89 6.91 17.17 -19.87
C ALA A 89 6.55 16.39 -21.14
N VAL A 90 6.31 17.11 -22.24
CA VAL A 90 6.13 16.48 -23.56
C VAL A 90 7.53 16.21 -24.10
N GLY A 91 7.97 14.95 -24.05
CA GLY A 91 9.17 14.47 -24.76
C GLY A 91 10.53 14.53 -24.04
N GLY A 92 10.60 14.52 -22.71
CA GLY A 92 11.88 14.48 -21.97
C GLY A 92 12.04 13.24 -21.08
N PRO A 93 13.28 12.79 -20.77
CA PRO A 93 13.52 11.65 -19.90
C PRO A 93 12.96 11.88 -18.48
N SER A 94 12.72 10.75 -17.80
CA SER A 94 12.35 10.54 -16.39
C SER A 94 12.65 11.72 -15.43
N PRO A 95 11.81 11.97 -14.39
CA PRO A 95 11.98 13.08 -13.46
C PRO A 95 13.43 13.33 -13.04
N PRO A 96 13.81 14.60 -12.81
CA PRO A 96 15.18 14.95 -12.44
C PRO A 96 15.60 14.15 -11.19
N PRO A 97 16.88 13.74 -11.09
CA PRO A 97 17.38 13.09 -9.88
C PRO A 97 17.06 13.97 -8.67
N ALA A 98 16.66 13.32 -7.57
CA ALA A 98 16.40 13.96 -6.29
C ALA A 98 17.57 14.90 -5.94
N GLY A 99 17.39 16.22 -6.08
CA GLY A 99 18.46 17.20 -5.81
C GLY A 99 18.55 18.44 -6.70
N ALA A 100 17.72 18.61 -7.74
CA ALA A 100 17.74 19.86 -8.50
C ALA A 100 17.18 21.04 -7.66
N PRO A 101 17.91 22.17 -7.53
CA PRO A 101 17.49 23.28 -6.68
C PRO A 101 16.22 23.96 -7.23
N SER A 102 15.16 23.96 -6.42
CA SER A 102 13.94 24.75 -6.68
C SER A 102 14.23 26.25 -6.56
N PRO A 103 13.56 27.11 -7.35
CA PRO A 103 13.68 28.55 -7.20
C PRO A 103 13.21 28.98 -5.80
N ALA A 104 13.97 29.89 -5.19
CA ALA A 104 13.84 30.28 -3.80
C ALA A 104 12.53 31.00 -3.48
N GLY A 105 11.89 30.63 -2.35
CA GLY A 105 10.89 31.46 -1.67
C GLY A 105 9.71 30.72 -1.04
N ALA A 106 9.32 29.58 -1.60
CA ALA A 106 8.35 28.66 -0.99
C ALA A 106 8.83 27.23 -1.26
N ALA A 107 8.90 26.38 -0.25
CA ALA A 107 9.18 24.96 -0.47
C ALA A 107 8.07 24.41 -1.38
N LEU A 108 8.40 24.18 -2.66
CA LEU A 108 7.49 23.56 -3.60
C LEU A 108 7.08 22.19 -3.04
N PRO A 109 5.82 21.75 -3.23
CA PRO A 109 5.43 20.41 -2.82
C PRO A 109 6.36 19.40 -3.50
N VAL A 110 7.01 18.57 -2.68
CA VAL A 110 7.88 17.51 -3.16
C VAL A 110 7.00 16.37 -3.68
N PRO A 111 7.14 15.93 -4.95
CA PRO A 111 6.41 14.78 -5.45
C PRO A 111 6.69 13.55 -4.58
N VAL A 112 5.64 12.81 -4.22
CA VAL A 112 5.77 11.58 -3.44
C VAL A 112 6.43 10.52 -4.35
N PRO A 113 7.62 9.99 -4.01
CA PRO A 113 8.25 8.98 -4.85
C PRO A 113 7.53 7.63 -4.69
N PRO A 114 7.57 6.74 -5.70
CA PRO A 114 6.85 5.45 -5.66
C PRO A 114 7.28 4.51 -4.52
N ASP A 115 8.47 4.71 -3.95
CA ASP A 115 9.01 3.94 -2.83
C ASP A 115 8.65 4.52 -1.44
N HIS A 116 7.96 5.66 -1.39
CA HIS A 116 7.47 6.29 -0.16
C HIS A 116 6.51 5.40 0.63
N TRP A 117 5.69 4.62 -0.07
CA TRP A 117 4.67 3.79 0.55
C TRP A 117 5.23 2.48 1.09
N PRO A 118 4.88 2.08 2.32
CA PRO A 118 5.38 0.84 2.90
C PRO A 118 4.89 -0.36 2.08
N ARG A 119 5.75 -1.37 1.96
CA ARG A 119 5.49 -2.56 1.11
C ARG A 119 4.17 -3.24 1.44
N THR A 120 3.83 -3.34 2.73
CA THR A 120 2.55 -3.91 3.16
C THR A 120 1.37 -3.17 2.55
N GLU A 121 1.39 -1.84 2.50
CA GLU A 121 0.26 -1.07 1.96
C GLU A 121 0.12 -1.16 0.43
N LEU A 122 1.21 -1.52 -0.25
CA LEU A 122 1.25 -1.77 -1.69
C LEU A 122 0.77 -3.19 -2.03
N LEU A 123 1.26 -4.19 -1.31
CA LEU A 123 1.03 -5.61 -1.62
C LEU A 123 -0.21 -6.19 -0.93
N ALA A 124 -0.64 -5.65 0.22
CA ALA A 124 -1.81 -6.12 0.99
C ALA A 124 -3.17 -5.87 0.33
N ARG A 125 -3.22 -5.76 -0.98
CA ARG A 125 -4.44 -5.62 -1.78
C ARG A 125 -4.81 -7.01 -2.28
N VAL A 126 -5.66 -7.72 -1.54
CA VAL A 126 -6.36 -8.87 -2.13
C VAL A 126 -7.17 -8.37 -3.34
N ARG A 127 -7.26 -9.17 -4.41
CA ARG A 127 -8.07 -8.87 -5.60
C ARG A 127 -9.47 -8.39 -5.17
N ASP A 128 -9.97 -7.34 -5.82
CA ASP A 128 -11.18 -6.56 -5.50
C ASP A 128 -11.13 -5.69 -4.22
N GLY A 129 -9.95 -5.54 -3.59
CA GLY A 129 -9.75 -4.61 -2.46
C GLY A 129 -10.47 -5.03 -1.17
N SER A 130 -10.93 -6.28 -1.09
CA SER A 130 -11.88 -6.75 -0.07
C SER A 130 -11.26 -7.06 1.30
N ARG A 131 -9.98 -7.41 1.34
CA ARG A 131 -9.24 -7.62 2.60
C ARG A 131 -7.91 -6.91 2.58
N ARG A 132 -7.68 -6.14 3.63
CA ARG A 132 -6.45 -5.40 3.90
C ARG A 132 -5.82 -5.98 5.14
N PHE A 133 -4.52 -6.19 5.11
CA PHE A 133 -3.78 -6.57 6.29
C PHE A 133 -3.91 -5.51 7.38
N PRO A 134 -3.74 -5.88 8.66
CA PRO A 134 -3.62 -4.89 9.71
C PRO A 134 -2.41 -4.01 9.39
N GLY A 135 -2.63 -2.76 8.98
CA GLY A 135 -1.54 -1.90 8.47
C GLY A 135 -0.47 -1.49 9.50
N HIS A 136 -0.52 -2.06 10.71
CA HIS A 136 0.56 -1.99 11.69
C HIS A 136 1.59 -3.12 11.53
N ARG A 137 1.52 -3.89 10.44
CA ARG A 137 2.39 -5.06 10.22
C ARG A 137 3.19 -4.91 8.95
N ASP A 138 4.41 -5.43 9.00
CA ASP A 138 5.27 -5.51 7.84
C ASP A 138 4.97 -6.78 7.04
N ALA A 139 4.94 -6.64 5.72
CA ALA A 139 4.89 -7.76 4.79
C ALA A 139 6.28 -8.39 4.71
N GLU A 140 6.34 -9.68 4.98
CA GLU A 140 7.52 -10.53 4.90
C GLU A 140 7.36 -11.46 3.69
N GLN A 141 8.47 -11.73 3.00
CA GLN A 141 8.50 -12.73 1.93
C GLN A 141 8.35 -14.13 2.55
N VAL A 142 7.56 -14.98 1.90
CA VAL A 142 7.40 -16.38 2.30
C VAL A 142 7.58 -17.30 1.09
N ASP A 143 8.20 -18.45 1.32
CA ASP A 143 8.43 -19.46 0.28
C ASP A 143 7.17 -20.27 -0.05
N PHE A 144 6.21 -20.31 0.89
CA PHE A 144 4.95 -21.03 0.75
C PHE A 144 3.76 -20.11 1.05
N PRO A 145 2.64 -20.28 0.32
CA PRO A 145 1.44 -19.48 0.56
C PRO A 145 0.95 -19.63 2.01
N PRO A 146 0.66 -18.52 2.68
CA PRO A 146 0.26 -18.53 4.08
C PRO A 146 -1.10 -19.20 4.28
N GLN A 147 -1.32 -19.79 5.46
CA GLN A 147 -2.51 -20.60 5.77
C GLN A 147 -3.84 -19.85 5.56
N TRP A 148 -3.86 -18.53 5.78
CA TRP A 148 -5.07 -17.73 5.53
C TRP A 148 -5.49 -17.78 4.06
N TRP A 149 -4.53 -17.83 3.11
CA TRP A 149 -4.84 -17.88 1.68
C TRP A 149 -5.48 -19.21 1.33
N TRP A 150 -4.92 -20.32 1.81
CA TRP A 150 -5.52 -21.65 1.67
C TRP A 150 -6.94 -21.71 2.20
N ASN A 151 -7.17 -21.14 3.38
CA ASN A 151 -8.47 -21.21 4.05
C ASN A 151 -9.54 -20.30 3.42
N THR A 152 -9.17 -19.28 2.65
CA THR A 152 -10.13 -18.22 2.25
C THR A 152 -10.15 -17.86 0.77
N GLU A 153 -9.06 -18.03 0.05
CA GLU A 153 -8.90 -17.59 -1.33
C GLU A 153 -8.58 -18.73 -2.30
N ALA A 154 -7.93 -19.81 -1.86
CA ALA A 154 -7.41 -20.87 -2.76
C ALA A 154 -8.46 -21.58 -3.63
N THR A 155 -9.73 -21.53 -3.24
CA THR A 155 -10.85 -22.13 -4.01
C THR A 155 -11.51 -21.14 -4.97
N ARG A 156 -11.12 -19.86 -4.96
CA ARG A 156 -11.72 -18.83 -5.81
C ARG A 156 -11.06 -18.79 -7.17
N PHE A 157 -11.87 -18.61 -8.21
CA PHE A 157 -11.39 -18.58 -9.57
C PHE A 157 -10.43 -17.40 -9.81
N GLY A 158 -9.24 -17.70 -10.34
CA GLY A 158 -8.26 -16.69 -10.73
C GLY A 158 -7.46 -16.08 -9.58
N THR A 159 -7.46 -16.69 -8.38
CA THR A 159 -6.53 -16.31 -7.31
C THR A 159 -5.16 -16.94 -7.53
N VAL A 160 -4.11 -16.15 -7.34
CA VAL A 160 -2.72 -16.62 -7.37
C VAL A 160 -2.23 -16.75 -5.92
N PRO A 161 -1.46 -17.80 -5.58
CA PRO A 161 -0.87 -17.91 -4.26
C PRO A 161 0.12 -16.77 -4.01
N PRO A 162 0.02 -16.04 -2.89
CA PRO A 162 0.95 -14.96 -2.60
C PRO A 162 2.28 -15.51 -2.09
N HIS A 163 3.37 -14.83 -2.44
CA HIS A 163 4.73 -15.12 -1.97
C HIS A 163 5.12 -14.24 -0.77
N TRP A 164 4.12 -13.76 -0.03
CA TRP A 164 4.29 -12.88 1.12
C TRP A 164 3.20 -13.09 2.17
N SER A 165 3.49 -12.71 3.41
CA SER A 165 2.56 -12.74 4.54
C SER A 165 2.83 -11.57 5.49
N ALA A 166 1.86 -11.20 6.32
CA ALA A 166 2.11 -10.33 7.48
C ALA A 166 1.65 -11.09 8.75
N PRO A 167 2.54 -11.91 9.35
CA PRO A 167 2.17 -12.93 10.32
C PRO A 167 1.46 -12.36 11.56
N VAL A 168 0.61 -13.18 12.17
CA VAL A 168 -0.06 -12.87 13.44
C VAL A 168 0.86 -13.32 14.58
N PRO A 169 1.02 -12.57 15.70
CA PRO A 169 2.02 -12.88 16.73
C PRO A 169 2.02 -14.30 17.32
N TRP A 170 0.96 -15.09 17.19
CA TRP A 170 0.96 -16.48 17.65
C TRP A 170 1.74 -17.43 16.71
N GLU A 171 1.96 -17.06 15.44
CA GLU A 171 2.70 -17.86 14.44
C GLU A 171 4.23 -17.80 14.65
N ARG A 172 4.74 -16.86 15.46
CA ARG A 172 6.17 -16.79 15.83
C ARG A 172 6.59 -17.81 16.90
N ARG A 173 5.66 -18.55 17.52
CA ARG A 173 5.97 -19.55 18.56
C ARG A 173 6.36 -20.93 18.03
N SER A 174 6.29 -21.14 16.71
CA SER A 174 6.61 -22.45 16.10
C SER A 174 8.06 -22.55 15.60
N ALA A 175 8.95 -21.63 15.97
CA ALA A 175 10.38 -21.88 15.79
C ALA A 175 10.73 -23.16 16.57
N PRO A 176 11.35 -24.17 15.92
CA PRO A 176 11.78 -25.36 16.63
C PRO A 176 12.73 -24.94 17.76
N PRO A 177 12.70 -25.60 18.92
CA PRO A 177 13.69 -25.33 19.96
C PRO A 177 15.07 -25.49 19.31
N GLU A 178 15.92 -24.47 19.43
CA GLU A 178 17.34 -24.64 19.15
C GLU A 178 17.80 -25.84 19.99
N GLU A 179 18.23 -26.90 19.30
CA GLU A 179 18.90 -28.03 19.92
C GLU A 179 20.05 -27.47 20.73
N GLY A 180 19.86 -27.48 22.05
CA GLY A 180 20.88 -27.10 23.01
C GLY A 180 22.10 -27.96 22.80
N ALA A 181 23.19 -27.30 22.46
CA ALA A 181 24.53 -27.80 22.69
C ALA A 181 24.69 -28.15 24.18
N ALA A 182 24.89 -29.44 24.47
CA ALA A 182 25.71 -29.97 25.55
C ALA A 182 25.96 -31.46 25.32
#